data_AF-A0A0C3SE00-F1
#
_entry.id   AF-A0A0C3SE00-F1
#
_cell.length_a   1.000
_cell.length_b   1.000
_cell.length_c   1.000
_cell.angle_alpha   90.00
_cell.angle_beta   90.00
_cell.angle_gamma   90.00
#
_symmetry.space_group_name_H-M   'P 1'
#
loop_
_entity.id
_entity.type
_entity.pdbx_description
1 polymer ?
#
loop_
_entity_poly.entity_id
_entity_poly.type
_entity_poly.pdbx_seq_one_letter_code
_entity_poly.pdbx_strand_id
1 'polypeptide(L)'
;MPPNYESQTFWDTRFKKEEHFEWLDDGRDTIVPVLREHLRTHAEADPESAGPPLVLHIGAGTSTLSNDIVEAHQSVYGRPPGGLVVLNTDFAQEAVRRGTAAGGRAEVVAWAQLDLLEWRDMRAMRDRVEEVEGRRFAFVVDKSTTDAIACRGDMGFSQQACEAAAGDYHPAIVAAALASPTGYIDVHPAAVLAHHLAALVQAGGVWIVLSYSSNRFPFLTYDSNDQDSENKIEASARAFWRLERVQAVKVKEEGTAGESTVHTPELA
;
A
#
# COMPACT_ATOMS: atom_id res chain seq x y z
N MET A 1 -22.82 1.91 -14.79
CA MET A 1 -22.37 2.09 -13.40
C MET A 1 -20.86 1.97 -13.39
N PRO A 2 -20.14 2.79 -12.60
CA PRO A 2 -18.70 2.59 -12.43
C PRO A 2 -18.44 1.20 -11.84
N PRO A 3 -17.27 0.57 -12.12
CA PRO A 3 -16.91 -0.69 -11.51
C PRO A 3 -16.84 -0.59 -9.99
N ASN A 4 -17.21 -1.66 -9.28
CA ASN A 4 -17.09 -1.70 -7.82
C ASN A 4 -15.65 -2.10 -7.44
N TYR A 5 -14.77 -1.11 -7.40
CA TYR A 5 -13.36 -1.30 -7.05
C TYR A 5 -13.12 -1.62 -5.56
N GLU A 6 -14.12 -1.49 -4.70
CA GLU A 6 -14.03 -1.89 -3.28
C GLU A 6 -14.32 -3.39 -3.07
N SER A 7 -14.88 -4.07 -4.08
CA SER A 7 -15.37 -5.44 -3.95
C SER A 7 -14.29 -6.48 -4.28
N GLN A 8 -13.99 -7.36 -3.31
CA GLN A 8 -13.13 -8.53 -3.54
C GLN A 8 -13.60 -9.39 -4.71
N THR A 9 -14.91 -9.67 -4.76
CA THR A 9 -15.51 -10.54 -5.79
C THR A 9 -15.37 -9.94 -7.19
N PHE A 10 -15.43 -8.60 -7.30
CA PHE A 10 -15.15 -7.92 -8.57
C PHE A 10 -13.72 -8.23 -9.04
N TRP A 11 -12.74 -8.05 -8.16
CA TRP A 11 -11.33 -8.30 -8.47
C TRP A 11 -11.04 -9.78 -8.76
N ASP A 12 -11.56 -10.71 -7.95
CA ASP A 12 -11.45 -12.14 -8.22
C ASP A 12 -12.03 -12.53 -9.58
N THR A 13 -13.17 -11.95 -9.94
CA THR A 13 -13.80 -12.22 -11.24
C THR A 13 -12.95 -11.69 -12.40
N ARG A 14 -12.34 -10.51 -12.22
CA ARG A 14 -11.44 -9.91 -13.20
C ARG A 14 -10.17 -10.75 -13.37
N PHE A 15 -9.50 -11.10 -12.27
CA PHE A 15 -8.23 -11.84 -12.30
C PHE A 15 -8.36 -13.29 -12.75
N LYS A 16 -9.56 -13.87 -12.79
CA LYS A 16 -9.80 -15.16 -13.46
C LYS A 16 -9.62 -15.10 -14.98
N LYS A 17 -9.73 -13.91 -15.58
CA LYS A 17 -9.74 -13.71 -17.03
C LYS A 17 -8.58 -12.87 -17.53
N GLU A 18 -8.11 -11.93 -16.72
CA GLU A 18 -7.04 -11.01 -17.08
C GLU A 18 -5.70 -11.72 -17.13
N GLU A 19 -5.00 -11.78 -18.26
CA GLU A 19 -3.67 -12.40 -18.30
C GLU A 19 -2.62 -11.50 -17.64
N HIS A 20 -2.61 -10.22 -17.98
CA HIS A 20 -1.69 -9.21 -17.47
C HIS A 20 -2.29 -7.82 -17.66
N PHE A 21 -2.12 -6.94 -16.67
CA PHE A 21 -2.55 -5.54 -16.77
C PHE A 21 -1.73 -4.64 -15.83
N GLU A 22 -1.32 -3.47 -16.32
CA GLU A 22 -0.65 -2.44 -15.52
C GLU A 22 -1.57 -1.23 -15.33
N TRP A 23 -1.98 -0.98 -14.08
CA TRP A 23 -2.67 0.27 -13.74
C TRP A 23 -1.70 1.45 -13.77
N LEU A 24 -2.13 2.56 -14.38
CA LEU A 24 -1.33 3.75 -14.68
C LEU A 24 -0.20 3.46 -15.67
N ASP A 25 0.94 3.01 -15.17
CA ASP A 25 2.10 2.58 -15.95
C ASP A 25 2.73 1.33 -15.31
N ASP A 26 3.82 0.82 -15.87
CA ASP A 26 4.53 -0.35 -15.35
C ASP A 26 5.36 -0.08 -14.07
N GLY A 27 5.46 1.18 -13.63
CA GLY A 27 6.24 1.60 -12.47
C GLY A 27 7.75 1.77 -12.73
N ARG A 28 8.27 1.43 -13.91
CA ARG A 28 9.72 1.38 -14.18
C ARG A 28 10.39 2.74 -14.22
N ASP A 29 9.69 3.72 -14.80
CA ASP A 29 10.18 5.10 -14.91
C ASP A 29 9.66 6.00 -13.77
N THR A 30 8.79 5.48 -12.89
CA THR A 30 8.11 6.25 -11.85
C THR A 30 8.47 5.79 -10.45
N ILE A 31 8.06 4.59 -10.05
CA ILE A 31 8.26 4.04 -8.71
C ILE A 31 9.70 3.56 -8.54
N VAL A 32 10.22 2.79 -9.50
CA VAL A 32 11.51 2.11 -9.40
C VAL A 32 12.69 3.07 -9.21
N PRO A 33 12.78 4.25 -9.88
CA PRO A 33 13.88 5.19 -9.66
C PRO A 33 13.88 5.74 -8.23
N VAL A 34 12.70 6.04 -7.67
CA VAL A 34 12.53 6.53 -6.30
C VAL A 34 12.89 5.45 -5.29
N LEU A 35 12.42 4.22 -5.51
CA LEU A 35 12.81 3.08 -4.69
C LEU A 35 14.32 2.88 -4.71
N ARG A 36 14.95 2.93 -5.89
CA ARG A 36 16.39 2.74 -6.04
C ARG A 36 17.21 3.80 -5.30
N GLU A 37 16.75 5.05 -5.28
CA GLU A 37 17.35 6.12 -4.47
C GLU A 37 17.36 5.74 -2.99
N HIS A 38 16.22 5.36 -2.43
CA HIS A 38 16.13 4.98 -1.02
C HIS A 38 16.86 3.67 -0.69
N LEU A 39 16.88 2.69 -1.61
CA LEU A 39 17.67 1.48 -1.45
C LEU A 39 19.17 1.79 -1.32
N ARG A 40 19.69 2.75 -2.10
CA ARG A 40 21.10 3.19 -1.97
C ARG A 40 21.34 3.85 -0.61
N THR A 41 20.48 4.76 -0.19
CA THR A 41 20.58 5.38 1.14
C THR A 41 20.57 4.34 2.25
N HIS A 42 19.70 3.32 2.14
CA HIS A 42 19.67 2.21 3.10
C HIS A 42 20.96 1.38 3.07
N ALA A 43 21.50 1.07 1.88
CA ALA A 43 22.75 0.32 1.75
C ALA A 43 23.97 1.09 2.30
N GLU A 44 23.98 2.42 2.16
CA GLU A 44 25.03 3.29 2.70
C GLU A 44 24.95 3.47 4.21
N ALA A 45 23.73 3.54 4.76
CA ALA A 45 23.51 3.71 6.20
C ALA A 45 23.87 2.46 7.02
N ASP A 46 23.72 1.27 6.43
CA ASP A 46 24.07 0.00 7.07
C ASP A 46 24.79 -0.96 6.10
N PRO A 47 26.08 -0.72 5.82
CA PRO A 47 26.86 -1.54 4.88
C PRO A 47 27.09 -2.98 5.37
N GLU A 48 27.01 -3.19 6.69
CA GLU A 48 27.23 -4.49 7.35
C GLU A 48 25.94 -5.28 7.55
N SER A 49 24.77 -4.70 7.23
CA SER A 49 23.47 -5.38 7.24
C SER A 49 23.53 -6.72 6.50
N ALA A 50 22.95 -7.74 7.14
CA ALA A 50 22.86 -9.09 6.62
C ALA A 50 22.04 -9.21 5.32
N GLY A 51 21.30 -8.18 4.90
CA GLY A 51 20.54 -8.28 3.65
C GLY A 51 19.81 -7.01 3.17
N PRO A 52 19.34 -7.06 1.91
CA PRO A 52 18.46 -6.01 1.36
C PRO A 52 17.18 -5.86 2.19
N PRO A 53 16.65 -4.62 2.34
CA PRO A 53 15.43 -4.34 3.07
C PRO A 53 14.20 -5.00 2.44
N LEU A 54 13.16 -5.20 3.25
CA LEU A 54 11.90 -5.81 2.82
C LEU A 54 10.94 -4.76 2.25
N VAL A 55 10.33 -5.08 1.10
CA VAL A 55 9.31 -4.28 0.42
C VAL A 55 7.95 -4.95 0.54
N LEU A 56 6.95 -4.21 1.01
CA LEU A 56 5.54 -4.59 0.91
C LEU A 56 4.97 -3.98 -0.37
N HIS A 57 4.53 -4.80 -1.32
CA HIS A 57 3.87 -4.34 -2.53
C HIS A 57 2.36 -4.62 -2.42
N ILE A 58 1.58 -3.56 -2.21
CA ILE A 58 0.16 -3.68 -1.91
C ILE A 58 -0.71 -3.61 -3.16
N GLY A 59 -1.73 -4.48 -3.24
CA GLY A 59 -2.63 -4.62 -4.39
C GLY A 59 -1.88 -4.94 -5.67
N ALA A 60 -0.99 -5.93 -5.60
CA ALA A 60 -0.09 -6.28 -6.69
C ALA A 60 -0.82 -6.72 -7.97
N GLY A 61 -2.05 -7.25 -7.85
CA GLY A 61 -2.87 -7.70 -8.97
C GLY A 61 -2.13 -8.66 -9.90
N THR A 62 -2.13 -8.34 -11.20
CA THR A 62 -1.40 -9.05 -12.25
C THR A 62 -0.17 -8.27 -12.76
N SER A 63 0.23 -7.24 -12.01
CA SER A 63 1.39 -6.40 -12.34
C SER A 63 2.69 -7.19 -12.27
N THR A 64 3.62 -6.80 -13.13
CA THR A 64 4.99 -7.29 -13.15
C THR A 64 5.97 -6.43 -12.36
N LEU A 65 5.51 -5.33 -11.75
CA LEU A 65 6.34 -4.37 -11.00
C LEU A 65 7.23 -5.03 -9.94
N SER A 66 6.78 -6.12 -9.30
CA SER A 66 7.61 -6.83 -8.33
C SER A 66 8.91 -7.39 -8.93
N ASN A 67 8.95 -7.69 -10.22
CA ASN A 67 10.18 -8.10 -10.90
C ASN A 67 11.18 -6.94 -10.96
N ASP A 68 10.72 -5.75 -11.33
CA ASP A 68 11.55 -4.55 -11.41
C ASP A 68 12.03 -4.09 -10.03
N ILE A 69 11.20 -4.26 -8.99
CA ILE A 69 11.62 -4.06 -7.60
C ILE A 69 12.78 -4.98 -7.24
N VAL A 70 12.71 -6.27 -7.61
CA VAL A 70 13.81 -7.21 -7.32
C VAL A 70 15.06 -6.87 -8.12
N GLU A 71 14.92 -6.49 -9.39
CA GLU A 71 16.04 -6.01 -10.21
C GLU A 71 16.68 -4.75 -9.62
N ALA A 72 15.89 -3.84 -9.05
CA ALA A 72 16.40 -2.67 -8.34
C ALA A 72 17.27 -3.07 -7.14
N HIS A 73 16.85 -4.05 -6.35
CA HIS A 73 17.69 -4.59 -5.26
C HIS A 73 19.00 -5.17 -5.82
N GLN A 74 18.92 -6.02 -6.85
CA GLN A 74 20.11 -6.64 -7.45
C GLN A 74 21.10 -5.59 -7.95
N SER A 75 20.60 -4.54 -8.61
CA SER A 75 21.40 -3.45 -9.13
C SER A 75 22.07 -2.63 -8.03
N VAL A 76 21.38 -2.38 -6.91
CA VAL A 76 21.92 -1.56 -5.80
C VAL A 76 22.93 -2.35 -4.97
N TYR A 77 22.61 -3.60 -4.62
CA TYR A 77 23.43 -4.43 -3.75
C TYR A 77 24.51 -5.23 -4.51
N GLY A 78 24.50 -5.19 -5.84
CA GLY A 78 25.49 -5.85 -6.71
C GLY A 78 25.43 -7.38 -6.68
N ARG A 79 24.36 -7.97 -6.12
CA ARG A 79 24.19 -9.42 -5.98
C ARG A 79 22.70 -9.81 -5.95
N PRO A 80 22.34 -11.04 -6.33
CA PRO A 80 21.02 -11.60 -6.07
C PRO A 80 20.63 -11.52 -4.58
N PRO A 81 19.36 -11.24 -4.24
CA PRO A 81 18.91 -11.33 -2.85
C PRO A 81 19.11 -12.75 -2.32
N GLY A 82 19.62 -12.86 -1.09
CA GLY A 82 19.79 -14.14 -0.39
C GLY A 82 18.54 -14.61 0.38
N GLY A 83 17.41 -13.95 0.18
CA GLY A 83 16.15 -14.19 0.88
C GLY A 83 15.06 -13.24 0.40
N LEU A 84 13.97 -13.18 1.16
CA LEU A 84 12.78 -12.41 0.80
C LEU A 84 13.10 -10.93 0.67
N VAL A 85 12.68 -10.29 -0.42
CA VAL A 85 12.77 -8.83 -0.59
C VAL A 85 11.46 -8.19 -0.99
N VAL A 86 10.53 -8.95 -1.56
CA VAL A 86 9.20 -8.46 -1.90
C VAL A 86 8.14 -9.38 -1.32
N LEU A 87 7.25 -8.83 -0.51
CA LEU A 87 5.97 -9.46 -0.20
C LEU A 87 4.89 -8.75 -1.00
N ASN A 88 4.39 -9.43 -2.04
CA ASN A 88 3.19 -9.00 -2.76
C ASN A 88 1.96 -9.35 -1.93
N THR A 89 1.04 -8.40 -1.79
CA THR A 89 -0.25 -8.64 -1.17
C THR A 89 -1.38 -8.21 -2.07
N ASP A 90 -2.49 -8.94 -2.02
CA ASP A 90 -3.72 -8.53 -2.69
C ASP A 90 -4.94 -8.94 -1.88
N PHE A 91 -6.01 -8.16 -1.99
CA PHE A 91 -7.29 -8.49 -1.39
C PHE A 91 -7.94 -9.67 -2.12
N ALA A 92 -7.75 -9.75 -3.45
CA ALA A 92 -8.31 -10.80 -4.29
C ALA A 92 -7.52 -12.11 -4.16
N GLN A 93 -8.23 -13.18 -3.82
CA GLN A 93 -7.64 -14.51 -3.68
C GLN A 93 -7.05 -15.00 -5.01
N GLU A 94 -7.68 -14.67 -6.14
CA GLU A 94 -7.24 -15.12 -7.45
C GLU A 94 -5.90 -14.50 -7.87
N ALA A 95 -5.65 -13.23 -7.55
CA ALA A 95 -4.35 -12.58 -7.80
C ALA A 95 -3.24 -13.31 -7.03
N VAL A 96 -3.45 -13.57 -5.74
CA VAL A 96 -2.51 -14.29 -4.87
C VAL A 96 -2.27 -15.71 -5.37
N ARG A 97 -3.33 -16.44 -5.73
CA ARG A 97 -3.24 -17.80 -6.28
C ARG A 97 -2.37 -17.82 -7.54
N ARG A 98 -2.59 -16.88 -8.46
CA ARG A 98 -1.85 -16.79 -9.71
C ARG A 98 -0.40 -16.37 -9.50
N GLY A 99 -0.16 -15.35 -8.68
CA GLY A 99 1.18 -14.91 -8.34
C GLY A 99 2.02 -15.99 -7.67
N THR A 100 1.41 -16.79 -6.79
CA THR A 100 2.06 -17.97 -6.19
C THR A 100 2.33 -19.06 -7.22
N ALA A 101 1.38 -19.31 -8.13
CA ALA A 101 1.48 -20.38 -9.14
C ALA A 101 2.42 -20.04 -10.32
N ALA A 102 2.56 -18.77 -10.68
CA ALA A 102 3.50 -18.29 -11.71
C ALA A 102 4.98 -18.39 -11.29
N GLY A 103 5.24 -19.11 -10.19
CA GLY A 103 6.49 -19.13 -9.44
C GLY A 103 7.74 -19.43 -10.27
N GLY A 104 8.79 -18.69 -9.91
CA GLY A 104 10.20 -19.00 -10.19
C GLY A 104 11.17 -18.40 -9.16
N ARG A 105 10.65 -17.70 -8.12
CA ARG A 105 11.44 -16.90 -7.16
C ARG A 105 10.81 -16.85 -5.75
N ALA A 106 10.16 -17.93 -5.30
CA ALA A 106 9.39 -17.92 -4.03
C ALA A 106 10.21 -17.52 -2.78
N GLU A 107 11.53 -17.76 -2.81
CA GLU A 107 12.46 -17.35 -1.75
C GLU A 107 12.72 -15.83 -1.73
N VAL A 108 12.46 -15.13 -2.85
CA VAL A 108 12.78 -13.71 -3.07
C VAL A 108 11.51 -12.85 -3.14
N VAL A 109 10.45 -13.42 -3.70
CA VAL A 109 9.12 -12.82 -3.85
C VAL A 109 8.08 -13.78 -3.28
N ALA A 110 7.40 -13.35 -2.23
CA ALA A 110 6.28 -14.08 -1.64
C ALA A 110 4.96 -13.39 -1.94
N TRP A 111 3.87 -14.14 -1.79
CA TRP A 111 2.50 -13.66 -1.97
C TRP A 111 1.67 -13.96 -0.73
N ALA A 112 0.81 -13.02 -0.35
CA ALA A 112 -0.18 -13.22 0.70
C ALA A 112 -1.50 -12.54 0.37
N GLN A 113 -2.60 -13.20 0.72
CA GLN A 113 -3.91 -12.54 0.72
C GLN A 113 -3.99 -11.65 1.96
N LEU A 114 -4.40 -10.40 1.77
CA LEU A 114 -4.47 -9.41 2.84
C LEU A 114 -5.55 -8.38 2.54
N ASP A 115 -6.53 -8.23 3.43
CA ASP A 115 -7.38 -7.04 3.42
C ASP A 115 -6.70 -5.93 4.24
N LEU A 116 -6.26 -4.88 3.54
CA LEU A 116 -5.50 -3.78 4.14
C LEU A 116 -6.36 -2.90 5.07
N LEU A 117 -7.70 -2.98 4.96
CA LEU A 117 -8.63 -2.23 5.80
C LEU A 117 -9.10 -3.02 7.02
N GLU A 118 -8.76 -4.32 7.12
CA GLU A 118 -9.07 -5.16 8.27
C GLU A 118 -7.87 -5.23 9.23
N TRP A 119 -8.00 -4.67 10.43
CA TRP A 119 -6.87 -4.58 11.36
C TRP A 119 -6.37 -5.96 11.84
N ARG A 120 -7.26 -6.96 11.91
CA ARG A 120 -6.88 -8.34 12.25
C ARG A 120 -5.85 -8.90 11.27
N ASP A 121 -6.09 -8.69 9.99
CA ASP A 121 -5.22 -9.11 8.90
C ASP A 121 -3.86 -8.41 8.99
N MET A 122 -3.88 -7.08 9.22
CA MET A 122 -2.68 -6.27 9.37
C MET A 122 -1.84 -6.68 10.59
N ARG A 123 -2.48 -6.94 11.73
CA ARG A 123 -1.81 -7.45 12.93
C ARG A 123 -1.21 -8.84 12.69
N ALA A 124 -1.97 -9.77 12.11
CA ALA A 124 -1.49 -11.11 11.83
C ALA A 124 -0.30 -11.10 10.85
N MET A 125 -0.34 -10.20 9.85
CA MET A 125 0.77 -9.99 8.94
C MET A 125 2.01 -9.45 9.66
N ARG A 126 1.84 -8.44 10.53
CA ARG A 126 2.94 -7.90 11.33
C ARG A 126 3.63 -8.99 12.13
N ASP A 127 2.85 -9.74 12.90
CA ASP A 127 3.36 -10.75 13.81
C ASP A 127 4.08 -11.86 13.02
N ARG A 128 3.51 -12.30 11.88
CA ARG A 128 4.13 -13.27 10.98
C ARG A 128 5.46 -12.77 10.41
N VAL A 129 5.51 -11.54 9.91
CA VAL A 129 6.72 -11.00 9.28
C VAL A 129 7.81 -10.79 10.32
N GLU A 130 7.48 -10.30 11.51
CA GLU A 130 8.44 -10.21 12.62
C GLU A 130 8.95 -11.58 13.07
N GLU A 131 8.09 -12.59 13.17
CA GLU A 131 8.47 -13.94 13.58
C GLU A 131 9.34 -14.64 12.54
N VAL A 132 8.98 -14.56 11.26
CA VAL A 132 9.64 -15.29 10.17
C VAL A 132 10.88 -14.57 9.66
N GLU A 133 10.80 -13.25 9.46
CA GLU A 133 11.87 -12.46 8.86
C GLU A 133 12.75 -11.74 9.90
N GLY A 134 12.31 -11.66 11.16
CA GLY A 134 13.04 -10.96 12.22
C GLY A 134 13.14 -9.43 12.01
N ARG A 135 12.32 -8.87 11.11
CA ARG A 135 12.37 -7.46 10.68
C ARG A 135 11.01 -6.98 10.19
N ARG A 136 10.88 -5.67 9.99
CA ARG A 136 9.70 -5.02 9.42
C ARG A 136 9.97 -4.55 7.99
N PHE A 137 8.92 -4.07 7.32
CA PHE A 137 9.05 -3.47 5.99
C PHE A 137 9.79 -2.14 6.09
N ALA A 138 10.76 -1.92 5.20
CA ALA A 138 11.37 -0.61 5.02
C ALA A 138 10.63 0.22 3.96
N PHE A 139 9.96 -0.46 3.02
CA PHE A 139 9.28 0.17 1.90
C PHE A 139 7.88 -0.38 1.74
N VAL A 140 6.93 0.49 1.45
CA VAL A 140 5.62 0.14 0.91
C VAL A 140 5.53 0.71 -0.49
N VAL A 141 5.18 -0.14 -1.46
CA VAL A 141 4.93 0.25 -2.85
C VAL A 141 3.45 0.07 -3.12
N ASP A 142 2.82 1.15 -3.58
CA ASP A 142 1.40 1.22 -3.90
C ASP A 142 1.22 1.80 -5.30
N LYS A 143 0.63 1.01 -6.19
CA LYS A 143 0.28 1.44 -7.54
C LYS A 143 -1.22 1.27 -7.76
N SER A 144 -1.95 2.38 -7.62
CA SER A 144 -3.42 2.47 -7.72
C SER A 144 -4.22 1.66 -6.69
N THR A 145 -3.59 1.07 -5.68
CA THR A 145 -4.30 0.29 -4.65
C THR A 145 -5.06 1.22 -3.71
N THR A 146 -4.43 2.31 -3.26
CA THR A 146 -5.16 3.34 -2.49
C THR A 146 -6.27 4.00 -3.32
N ASP A 147 -6.12 4.09 -4.65
CA ASP A 147 -7.19 4.61 -5.52
C ASP A 147 -8.43 3.71 -5.50
N ALA A 148 -8.25 2.39 -5.57
CA ALA A 148 -9.34 1.42 -5.44
C ALA A 148 -9.97 1.48 -4.04
N ILE A 149 -9.15 1.55 -2.99
CA ILE A 149 -9.60 1.68 -1.60
C ILE A 149 -10.45 2.93 -1.39
N ALA A 150 -10.07 4.04 -2.01
CA ALA A 150 -10.80 5.30 -1.87
C ALA A 150 -12.09 5.39 -2.70
N CYS A 151 -12.42 4.37 -3.50
CA CYS A 151 -13.77 4.23 -4.05
C CYS A 151 -14.79 3.80 -2.99
N ARG A 152 -14.32 3.27 -1.86
CA ARG A 152 -15.15 2.97 -0.70
C ARG A 152 -15.58 4.25 0.00
N GLY A 153 -16.82 4.30 0.48
CA GLY A 153 -17.26 5.34 1.40
C GLY A 153 -16.51 5.29 2.74
N ASP A 154 -16.67 6.33 3.54
CA ASP A 154 -16.04 6.41 4.86
C ASP A 154 -16.41 5.22 5.74
N MET A 155 -15.44 4.81 6.56
CA MET A 155 -15.58 3.69 7.47
C MET A 155 -16.05 4.17 8.84
N GLY A 156 -17.21 3.71 9.25
CA GLY A 156 -17.80 4.03 10.55
C GLY A 156 -17.28 3.15 11.68
N PHE A 157 -16.87 3.78 12.79
CA PHE A 157 -16.42 3.10 14.00
C PHE A 157 -17.19 3.62 15.22
N SER A 158 -17.93 2.72 15.88
CA SER A 158 -18.63 3.04 17.13
C SER A 158 -17.82 2.61 18.34
N GLN A 159 -17.91 3.39 19.41
CA GLN A 159 -17.35 3.06 20.73
C GLN A 159 -17.78 1.66 21.18
N GLN A 160 -19.07 1.33 21.07
CA GLN A 160 -19.59 0.03 21.49
C GLN A 160 -18.94 -1.13 20.73
N ALA A 161 -18.76 -1.00 19.41
CA ALA A 161 -18.11 -2.03 18.61
C ALA A 161 -16.62 -2.15 18.97
N CYS A 162 -15.92 -1.01 19.13
CA CYS A 162 -14.52 -0.98 19.51
C CYS A 162 -14.26 -1.59 20.89
N GLU A 163 -15.16 -1.39 21.85
CA GLU A 163 -15.07 -2.00 23.20
C GLU A 163 -15.36 -3.50 23.17
N ALA A 164 -16.40 -3.93 22.45
CA ALA A 164 -16.81 -5.33 22.38
C ALA A 164 -15.79 -6.21 21.63
N ALA A 165 -15.09 -5.63 20.67
CA ALA A 165 -14.13 -6.30 19.80
C ALA A 165 -12.73 -5.71 19.96
N ALA A 166 -12.30 -5.49 21.22
CA ALA A 166 -10.98 -4.96 21.54
C ALA A 166 -9.88 -5.85 20.95
N GLY A 167 -9.21 -5.35 19.90
CA GLY A 167 -8.21 -6.08 19.13
C GLY A 167 -8.54 -6.24 17.65
N ASP A 168 -9.77 -5.93 17.24
CA ASP A 168 -10.20 -5.99 15.83
C ASP A 168 -10.03 -4.66 15.10
N TYR A 169 -9.66 -3.61 15.84
CA TYR A 169 -9.47 -2.27 15.33
C TYR A 169 -8.11 -1.71 15.77
N HIS A 170 -7.54 -0.84 14.94
CA HIS A 170 -6.29 -0.19 15.25
C HIS A 170 -6.40 0.66 16.53
N PRO A 171 -5.42 0.62 17.45
CA PRO A 171 -5.51 1.33 18.74
C PRO A 171 -5.81 2.83 18.63
N ALA A 172 -5.25 3.53 17.63
CA ALA A 172 -5.54 4.95 17.42
C ALA A 172 -7.01 5.20 17.03
N ILE A 173 -7.60 4.32 16.21
CA ILE A 173 -9.00 4.41 15.79
C ILE A 173 -9.91 4.14 17.00
N VAL A 174 -9.60 3.13 17.80
CA VAL A 174 -10.31 2.84 19.06
C VAL A 174 -10.26 4.06 19.99
N ALA A 175 -9.07 4.61 20.22
CA ALA A 175 -8.92 5.79 21.07
C ALA A 175 -9.73 7.00 20.57
N ALA A 176 -9.78 7.22 19.26
CA ALA A 176 -10.57 8.28 18.66
C ALA A 176 -12.08 8.05 18.81
N ALA A 177 -12.56 6.82 18.60
CA ALA A 177 -13.97 6.48 18.77
C ALA A 177 -14.43 6.66 20.23
N LEU A 178 -13.59 6.26 21.20
CA LEU A 178 -13.82 6.45 22.64
C LEU A 178 -13.79 7.92 23.07
N ALA A 179 -12.98 8.75 22.41
CA ALA A 179 -12.88 10.18 22.69
C ALA A 179 -13.98 11.00 21.97
N SER A 180 -14.73 10.40 21.04
CA SER A 180 -15.79 11.09 20.30
C SER A 180 -16.99 11.38 21.21
N PRO A 181 -17.50 12.63 21.25
CA PRO A 181 -18.70 12.97 22.03
C PRO A 181 -19.95 12.18 21.63
N THR A 182 -20.03 11.72 20.38
CA THR A 182 -21.14 10.92 19.87
C THR A 182 -20.93 9.41 20.08
N GLY A 183 -19.74 9.00 20.54
CA GLY A 183 -19.32 7.60 20.57
C GLY A 183 -19.20 6.97 19.17
N TYR A 184 -19.05 7.79 18.14
CA TYR A 184 -18.95 7.37 16.74
C TYR A 184 -18.02 8.29 15.95
N ILE A 185 -17.28 7.72 15.01
CA ILE A 185 -16.46 8.45 14.03
C ILE A 185 -16.60 7.80 12.67
N ASP A 186 -16.59 8.61 11.62
CA ASP A 186 -16.38 8.18 10.24
C ASP A 186 -14.93 8.49 9.86
N VAL A 187 -14.24 7.59 9.18
CA VAL A 187 -12.84 7.78 8.78
C VAL A 187 -12.68 7.41 7.32
N HIS A 188 -12.06 8.29 6.54
CA HIS A 188 -11.76 8.00 5.14
C HIS A 188 -10.85 6.76 5.04
N PRO A 189 -11.13 5.79 4.15
CA PRO A 189 -10.44 4.51 4.11
C PRO A 189 -8.93 4.63 3.82
N ALA A 190 -8.49 5.65 3.07
CA ALA A 190 -7.06 5.92 2.89
C ALA A 190 -6.34 6.34 4.19
N ALA A 191 -7.05 7.01 5.12
CA ALA A 191 -6.51 7.34 6.43
C ALA A 191 -6.45 6.10 7.33
N VAL A 192 -7.44 5.20 7.25
CA VAL A 192 -7.39 3.88 7.93
C VAL A 192 -6.18 3.09 7.43
N LEU A 193 -5.99 3.00 6.12
CA LEU A 193 -4.82 2.36 5.50
C LEU A 193 -3.50 2.95 6.04
N ALA A 194 -3.39 4.28 6.13
CA ALA A 194 -2.18 4.93 6.63
C ALA A 194 -1.85 4.50 8.07
N HIS A 195 -2.84 4.40 8.96
CA HIS A 195 -2.64 3.91 10.33
C HIS A 195 -2.22 2.44 10.34
N HIS A 196 -2.84 1.61 9.51
CA HIS A 196 -2.53 0.20 9.44
C HIS A 196 -1.10 -0.05 8.91
N LEU A 197 -0.70 0.64 7.85
CA LEU A 197 0.65 0.54 7.29
C LEU A 197 1.72 1.00 8.29
N ALA A 198 1.44 2.02 9.11
CA ALA A 198 2.37 2.48 10.15
C ALA A 198 2.75 1.37 11.15
N ALA A 199 1.88 0.38 11.35
CA ALA A 199 2.18 -0.76 12.23
C ALA A 199 3.06 -1.84 11.59
N LEU A 200 3.12 -1.89 10.26
CA LEU A 200 3.92 -2.86 9.49
C LEU A 200 5.31 -2.35 9.14
N VAL A 201 5.47 -1.03 9.08
CA VAL A 201 6.67 -0.37 8.58
C VAL A 201 7.58 0.02 9.75
N GLN A 202 8.90 -0.12 9.54
CA GLN A 202 9.88 0.34 10.52
C GLN A 202 9.97 1.87 10.56
N ALA A 203 10.49 2.42 11.65
CA ALA A 203 10.79 3.85 11.71
C ALA A 203 11.77 4.26 10.59
N GLY A 204 11.46 5.36 9.90
CA GLY A 204 12.22 5.82 8.72
C GLY A 204 11.89 5.07 7.43
N GLY A 205 10.95 4.11 7.45
CA GLY A 205 10.46 3.49 6.23
C GLY A 205 9.68 4.46 5.33
N VAL A 206 9.55 4.10 4.06
CA VAL A 206 9.00 4.97 3.01
C VAL A 206 7.81 4.31 2.33
N TRP A 207 6.72 5.07 2.17
CA TRP A 207 5.56 4.67 1.38
C TRP A 207 5.58 5.42 0.03
N ILE A 208 5.82 4.68 -1.04
CA ILE A 208 5.88 5.19 -2.42
C ILE A 208 4.54 4.89 -3.07
N VAL A 209 3.85 5.95 -3.53
CA VAL A 209 2.51 5.84 -4.12
C VAL A 209 2.51 6.39 -5.54
N LEU A 210 1.97 5.62 -6.47
CA LEU A 210 1.56 6.09 -7.79
C LEU A 210 0.03 6.05 -7.86
N SER A 211 -0.58 7.25 -7.94
CA SER A 211 -2.03 7.44 -7.87
C SER A 211 -2.52 8.38 -8.97
N TYR A 212 -3.77 8.19 -9.39
CA TYR A 212 -4.48 9.11 -10.29
C TYR A 212 -4.79 10.48 -9.64
N SER A 213 -4.74 10.58 -8.30
CA SER A 213 -5.14 11.78 -7.57
C SER A 213 -3.96 12.44 -6.87
N SER A 214 -3.72 13.71 -7.20
CA SER A 214 -2.77 14.57 -6.46
C SER A 214 -3.24 14.90 -5.05
N ASN A 215 -4.53 14.67 -4.74
CA ASN A 215 -5.13 14.91 -3.44
C ASN A 215 -5.57 13.60 -2.76
N ARG A 216 -4.84 12.50 -2.98
CA ARG A 216 -5.19 11.20 -2.39
C ARG A 216 -4.98 11.14 -0.88
N PHE A 217 -4.05 11.94 -0.36
CA PHE A 217 -3.65 11.96 1.05
C PHE A 217 -3.81 13.35 1.66
N PRO A 218 -5.01 13.96 1.58
CA PRO A 218 -5.21 15.34 2.04
C PRO A 218 -4.87 15.47 3.53
N PHE A 219 -5.15 14.42 4.31
CA PHE A 219 -4.84 14.31 5.73
C PHE A 219 -3.34 14.35 6.07
N LEU A 220 -2.41 14.21 5.11
CA LEU A 220 -0.97 14.39 5.34
C LEU A 220 -0.47 15.81 5.05
N THR A 221 -1.30 16.68 4.47
CA THR A 221 -0.87 17.99 3.92
C THR A 221 -1.35 19.22 4.67
N TYR A 222 -2.47 19.16 5.40
CA TYR A 222 -2.96 20.38 6.05
C TYR A 222 -2.05 20.83 7.20
N ASP A 223 -1.72 22.11 7.25
CA ASP A 223 -1.05 22.68 8.43
C ASP A 223 -2.01 22.72 9.61
N SER A 224 -1.47 22.46 10.80
CA SER A 224 -2.13 22.40 12.11
C SER A 224 -2.88 23.66 12.58
N ASN A 225 -3.04 24.67 11.72
CA ASN A 225 -3.83 25.87 12.01
C ASN A 225 -5.32 25.69 11.70
N ASP A 226 -5.71 24.61 11.04
CA ASP A 226 -7.12 24.25 10.88
C ASP A 226 -7.61 23.54 12.15
N GLN A 227 -7.89 24.34 13.19
CA GLN A 227 -8.51 23.86 14.43
C GLN A 227 -9.90 23.25 14.21
N ASP A 228 -10.44 23.40 13.00
CA ASP A 228 -11.75 22.92 12.56
C ASP A 228 -11.68 21.64 11.72
N SER A 229 -10.53 20.93 11.62
CA SER A 229 -10.55 19.61 10.97
C SER A 229 -11.42 18.66 11.81
N GLU A 230 -12.66 18.44 11.38
CA GLU A 230 -13.69 17.64 12.06
C GLU A 230 -13.23 16.21 12.35
N ASN A 231 -12.13 15.74 11.71
CA ASN A 231 -11.65 14.37 11.84
C ASN A 231 -10.21 14.23 12.40
N LYS A 232 -10.05 14.45 13.71
CA LYS A 232 -8.76 14.36 14.45
C LYS A 232 -7.99 13.07 14.21
N ILE A 233 -8.68 11.95 13.99
CA ILE A 233 -8.05 10.65 13.71
C ILE A 233 -7.29 10.66 12.39
N GLU A 234 -7.83 11.26 11.33
CA GLU A 234 -7.14 11.33 10.04
C GLU A 234 -5.87 12.17 10.13
N ALA A 235 -5.95 13.31 10.81
CA ALA A 235 -4.79 14.15 11.08
C ALA A 235 -3.72 13.45 11.94
N SER A 236 -4.12 12.49 12.80
CA SER A 236 -3.18 11.75 13.63
C SER A 236 -2.27 10.81 12.85
N ALA A 237 -2.60 10.48 11.58
CA ALA A 237 -1.70 9.76 10.68
C ALA A 237 -0.35 10.49 10.51
N ARG A 238 -0.30 11.81 10.72
CA ARG A 238 0.92 12.63 10.67
C ARG A 238 1.90 12.34 11.78
N ALA A 239 1.46 11.70 12.87
CA ALA A 239 2.37 11.21 13.89
C ALA A 239 3.26 10.07 13.37
N PHE A 240 2.84 9.40 12.29
CA PHE A 240 3.54 8.26 11.70
C PHE A 240 4.15 8.59 10.32
N TRP A 241 3.47 9.42 9.53
CA TRP A 241 3.84 9.71 8.16
C TRP A 241 4.06 11.21 7.93
N ARG A 242 5.08 11.52 7.14
CA ARG A 242 5.32 12.87 6.60
C ARG A 242 5.37 12.79 5.08
N LEU A 243 4.63 13.68 4.41
CA LEU A 243 4.71 13.80 2.97
C LEU A 243 6.04 14.47 2.58
N GLU A 244 6.93 13.73 1.93
CA GLU A 244 8.25 14.22 1.52
C GLU A 244 8.23 14.88 0.14
N ARG A 245 7.56 14.25 -0.83
CA ARG A 245 7.57 14.69 -2.23
C ARG A 245 6.28 14.31 -2.94
N VAL A 246 5.76 15.24 -3.74
CA VAL A 246 4.70 14.99 -4.73
C VAL A 246 5.24 15.39 -6.09
N GLN A 247 5.10 14.51 -7.07
CA GLN A 247 5.54 14.76 -8.44
C GLN A 247 4.47 14.31 -9.40
N ALA A 248 4.07 15.21 -10.31
CA ALA A 248 3.23 14.84 -11.44
C ALA A 248 4.05 14.00 -12.42
N VAL A 249 3.51 12.85 -12.82
CA VAL A 249 4.12 11.99 -13.83
C VAL A 249 3.22 11.99 -15.07
N LYS A 250 3.84 12.07 -16.25
CA LYS A 250 3.16 11.79 -17.51
C LYS A 250 3.11 10.28 -17.73
N VAL A 251 1.90 9.73 -17.82
CA VAL A 251 1.70 8.35 -18.27
C VAL A 251 2.05 8.29 -19.77
N LYS A 252 2.84 7.30 -20.18
CA LYS A 252 3.08 7.06 -21.62
C LYS A 252 1.79 6.52 -22.22
N GLU A 253 1.20 7.25 -23.16
CA GLU A 253 0.12 6.71 -24.00
C GLU A 253 0.72 5.64 -24.93
N GLU A 254 0.74 4.38 -24.49
CA GLU A 254 1.00 3.28 -25.42
C GLU A 254 -0.28 3.01 -26.23
N GLY A 255 -0.36 3.64 -27.40
CA GLY A 255 -1.41 3.40 -28.36
C GLY A 255 -1.26 2.05 -29.06
N THR A 256 -2.17 1.12 -28.78
CA THR A 256 -2.74 0.25 -29.81
C THR A 256 -4.11 0.79 -30.17
N ALA A 257 -4.28 1.19 -31.42
CA ALA A 257 -5.56 1.67 -31.94
C ALA A 257 -6.61 0.56 -31.80
N GLY A 258 -7.43 0.58 -30.75
CA GLY A 258 -8.56 -0.33 -30.60
C GLY A 258 -9.01 -0.64 -29.17
N GLU A 259 -8.16 -0.50 -28.16
CA GLU A 259 -8.55 -0.77 -26.76
C GLU A 259 -8.63 0.54 -25.99
N SER A 260 -9.85 0.87 -25.54
CA SER A 260 -10.09 2.06 -24.72
C SER A 260 -9.27 1.96 -23.44
N THR A 261 -8.23 2.78 -23.33
CA THR A 261 -7.57 3.09 -22.06
C THR A 261 -8.66 3.56 -21.10
N VAL A 262 -8.85 2.82 -20.01
CA VAL A 262 -9.87 3.14 -19.01
C VAL A 262 -9.47 4.44 -18.35
N HIS A 263 -10.17 5.50 -18.73
CA HIS A 263 -10.25 6.83 -18.12
C HIS A 263 -8.94 7.38 -17.55
N THR A 264 -8.06 7.87 -18.43
CA THR A 264 -7.21 9.01 -18.08
C THR A 264 -8.14 10.21 -17.91
N PRO A 265 -8.33 10.80 -16.72
CA PRO A 265 -9.06 12.04 -16.60
C PRO A 265 -8.24 13.12 -17.29
N GLU A 266 -8.85 13.87 -18.20
CA GLU A 266 -8.28 15.13 -18.65
C GLU A 266 -8.11 16.02 -17.41
N LEU A 267 -6.86 16.39 -17.10
CA LEU A 267 -6.57 17.36 -16.06
C LEU A 267 -7.23 18.69 -16.47
N ALA A 268 -8.31 19.06 -15.79
CA ALA A 268 -8.86 20.41 -15.80
C ALA A 268 -8.13 21.29 -14.77
#